data_AF-A0A1Z9C2I7-F1
#
_entry.id   AF-A0A1Z9C2I7-F1
#
_cell.length_a   1.000
_cell.length_b   1.000
_cell.length_c   1.000
_cell.angle_alpha   90.00
_cell.angle_beta   90.00
_cell.angle_gamma   90.00
#
_symmetry.space_group_name_H-M   'P 1'
#
loop_
_entity.id
_entity.type
_entity.pdbx_description
1 polymer ?
#
loop_
_entity_poly.entity_id
_entity_poly.type
_entity_poly.pdbx_seq_one_letter_code
_entity_poly.pdbx_strand_id
1 'polypeptide(L)'
;MAAPSMTRRSRKYFKKIQRAKSRYDLQSIASTIQGDLDRRNLSYDEALNLGNFIQNRADQLPGNSIVYAVSDRDAYRRTLELYLRDALLTRTEQLLLWEERRRLGISDEEHDRLLNQLLEIWKEQGKSVTIQRFEKAGGGAGV
;
A
#
# COMPACT_ATOMS: atom_id res chain seq x y z
N MET A 1 -14.37 -12.96 -19.46
CA MET A 1 -12.95 -12.67 -19.75
C MET A 1 -12.09 -13.62 -18.93
N ALA A 2 -11.23 -14.42 -19.56
CA ALA A 2 -10.35 -15.36 -18.86
C ALA A 2 -9.24 -14.57 -18.16
N ALA A 3 -8.99 -14.85 -16.87
CA ALA A 3 -7.88 -14.25 -16.14
C ALA A 3 -6.57 -14.53 -16.91
N PRO A 4 -5.69 -13.53 -17.13
CA PRO A 4 -4.43 -13.76 -17.81
C PRO A 4 -3.67 -14.87 -17.08
N SER A 5 -3.33 -15.93 -17.82
CA SER A 5 -2.68 -17.11 -17.27
C SER A 5 -1.35 -16.69 -16.67
N MET A 6 -1.25 -16.70 -15.33
CA MET A 6 -0.02 -16.35 -14.63
C MET A 6 1.16 -17.13 -15.21
N THR A 7 2.27 -16.47 -15.50
CA THR A 7 3.48 -17.15 -15.97
C THR A 7 4.00 -18.13 -14.93
N ARG A 8 4.83 -19.10 -15.36
CA ARG A 8 5.46 -20.07 -14.43
C ARG A 8 6.23 -19.39 -13.30
N ARG A 9 6.89 -18.26 -13.60
CA ARG A 9 7.63 -17.45 -12.62
C ARG A 9 6.68 -16.77 -11.65
N SER A 10 5.63 -16.11 -12.14
CA SER A 10 4.60 -15.48 -11.29
C SER A 10 3.93 -16.49 -10.34
N ARG A 11 3.57 -17.69 -10.83
CA ARG A 11 3.05 -18.78 -9.98
C ARG A 11 4.02 -19.22 -8.89
N LYS A 12 5.33 -19.24 -9.17
CA LYS A 12 6.36 -19.59 -8.18
C LYS A 12 6.39 -18.55 -7.06
N TYR A 13 6.32 -17.25 -7.39
CA TYR A 13 6.24 -16.19 -6.40
C TYR A 13 4.95 -16.27 -5.59
N PHE A 14 3.81 -16.46 -6.25
CA PHE A 14 2.52 -16.63 -5.57
C PHE A 14 2.55 -17.74 -4.51
N LYS A 15 3.10 -18.92 -4.85
CA LYS A 15 3.27 -20.01 -3.87
C LYS A 15 4.19 -19.65 -2.70
N LYS A 16 5.24 -18.87 -2.94
CA LYS A 16 6.12 -18.38 -1.86
C LYS A 16 5.40 -17.39 -0.95
N ILE A 17 4.64 -16.46 -1.52
CA ILE A 17 3.84 -15.47 -0.79
C ILE A 17 2.86 -16.18 0.15
N GLN A 18 2.09 -17.15 -0.36
CA GLN A 18 1.14 -17.92 0.46
C GLN A 18 1.80 -18.64 1.64
N ARG A 19 3.05 -19.09 1.48
CA ARG A 19 3.81 -19.83 2.50
C ARG A 19 4.58 -18.94 3.47
N ALA A 20 4.69 -17.64 3.18
CA ALA A 20 5.40 -16.70 4.04
C ALA A 20 4.73 -16.65 5.43
N LYS A 21 5.57 -16.68 6.47
CA LYS A 21 5.14 -16.70 7.88
C LYS A 21 5.42 -15.38 8.59
N SER A 22 6.24 -14.52 8.01
CA SER A 22 6.58 -13.22 8.57
C SER A 22 6.50 -12.12 7.51
N ARG A 23 6.31 -10.86 7.95
CA ARG A 23 6.41 -9.68 7.08
C ARG A 23 7.81 -9.49 6.51
N TYR A 24 8.84 -9.95 7.23
CA TYR A 24 10.22 -9.97 6.73
C TYR A 24 10.37 -10.86 5.49
N ASP A 25 9.79 -12.08 5.52
CA ASP A 25 9.79 -12.97 4.36
C ASP A 25 9.07 -12.34 3.17
N LEU A 26 7.94 -11.68 3.43
CA LEU A 26 7.19 -10.95 2.41
C LEU A 26 8.00 -9.81 1.81
N GLN A 27 8.71 -9.03 2.63
CA GLN A 27 9.61 -7.97 2.16
C GLN A 27 10.75 -8.51 1.30
N SER A 28 11.33 -9.65 1.67
CA SER A 28 12.36 -10.32 0.87
C SER A 28 11.83 -10.77 -0.49
N ILE A 29 10.61 -11.34 -0.51
CA ILE A 29 9.93 -11.72 -1.76
C ILE A 29 9.64 -10.48 -2.61
N ALA A 30 9.13 -9.41 -2.02
CA ALA A 30 8.83 -8.14 -2.69
C ALA A 30 10.08 -7.56 -3.36
N SER A 31 11.20 -7.54 -2.63
CA SER A 31 12.49 -7.05 -3.13
C SER A 31 13.00 -7.89 -4.31
N THR A 32 12.77 -9.21 -4.26
CA THR A 32 13.12 -10.10 -5.37
C THR A 32 12.25 -9.84 -6.61
N ILE A 33 10.94 -9.62 -6.42
CA ILE A 33 10.01 -9.30 -7.52
C ILE A 33 10.38 -7.96 -8.15
N GLN A 34 10.72 -6.94 -7.36
CA GLN A 34 11.21 -5.65 -7.86
C GLN A 34 12.45 -5.86 -8.74
N GLY A 35 13.43 -6.62 -8.26
CA GLY A 35 14.64 -6.92 -9.06
C GLY A 35 14.35 -7.65 -10.37
N ASP A 36 13.36 -8.55 -10.39
CA ASP A 36 12.91 -9.19 -11.63
C ASP A 36 12.14 -8.21 -12.53
N LEU A 37 11.32 -7.31 -11.99
CA LEU A 37 10.67 -6.26 -12.76
C LEU A 37 11.71 -5.35 -13.43
N ASP A 38 12.71 -4.89 -12.68
CA ASP A 38 13.76 -3.99 -13.15
C ASP A 38 14.59 -4.63 -14.28
N ARG A 39 14.84 -5.95 -14.19
CA ARG A 39 15.50 -6.75 -15.22
C ARG A 39 14.59 -7.13 -16.39
N ARG A 40 13.33 -6.68 -16.40
CA ARG A 40 12.30 -7.02 -17.39
C ARG A 40 12.02 -8.53 -17.48
N ASN A 41 12.25 -9.23 -16.37
CA ASN A 41 11.98 -10.65 -16.18
C ASN A 41 10.52 -10.93 -15.79
N LEU A 42 9.78 -9.88 -15.42
CA LEU A 42 8.35 -9.83 -15.11
C LEU A 42 7.77 -8.57 -15.76
N SER A 43 6.50 -8.62 -16.16
CA SER A 43 5.79 -7.40 -16.56
C SER A 43 5.38 -6.57 -15.34
N TYR A 44 5.06 -5.30 -15.55
CA TYR A 44 4.51 -4.44 -14.49
C TYR A 44 3.22 -5.02 -13.93
N ASP A 45 2.29 -5.47 -14.79
CA ASP A 45 1.02 -6.05 -14.34
C ASP A 45 1.22 -7.33 -13.51
N GLU A 46 2.22 -8.15 -13.84
CA GLU A 46 2.56 -9.33 -13.04
C GLU A 46 3.12 -8.93 -11.66
N ALA A 47 4.02 -7.95 -11.63
CA ALA A 47 4.58 -7.44 -10.39
C ALA A 47 3.49 -6.79 -9.51
N LEU A 48 2.59 -6.02 -10.11
CA LEU A 48 1.44 -5.38 -9.45
C LEU A 48 0.52 -6.42 -8.82
N ASN A 49 0.14 -7.45 -9.57
CA ASN A 49 -0.68 -8.55 -9.05
C ASN A 49 0.01 -9.27 -7.88
N LEU A 50 1.31 -9.57 -8.01
CA LEU A 50 2.07 -10.22 -6.94
C LEU A 50 2.21 -9.34 -5.70
N GLY A 51 2.42 -8.03 -5.88
CA GLY A 51 2.48 -7.10 -4.76
C GLY A 51 1.14 -6.95 -4.05
N ASN A 52 0.02 -6.93 -4.78
CA ASN A 52 -1.31 -6.97 -4.17
C ASN A 52 -1.51 -8.26 -3.34
N PHE A 53 -1.05 -9.43 -3.82
CA PHE A 53 -1.05 -10.65 -3.01
C PHE A 53 -0.15 -10.57 -1.78
N ILE A 54 0.99 -9.88 -1.87
CA ILE A 54 1.87 -9.64 -0.72
C ILE A 54 1.17 -8.81 0.34
N GLN A 55 0.50 -7.73 -0.05
CA GLN A 55 -0.25 -6.88 0.88
C GLN A 55 -1.36 -7.67 1.59
N ASN A 56 -2.18 -8.40 0.82
CA ASN A 56 -3.24 -9.25 1.37
C ASN A 56 -2.71 -10.30 2.36
N ARG A 57 -1.51 -10.85 2.09
CA ARG A 57 -0.88 -11.80 3.01
C ARG A 57 -0.31 -11.09 4.24
N ALA A 58 0.26 -9.89 4.09
CA ALA A 58 0.82 -9.11 5.19
C ALA A 58 -0.26 -8.73 6.22
N ASP A 59 -1.48 -8.45 5.77
CA ASP A 59 -2.63 -8.15 6.63
C ASP A 59 -3.06 -9.32 7.52
N GLN A 60 -2.77 -10.56 7.09
CA GLN A 60 -3.07 -11.78 7.86
C GLN A 60 -1.96 -12.13 8.85
N LEU A 61 -0.81 -11.45 8.79
CA LEU A 61 0.34 -11.70 9.64
C LEU A 61 0.39 -10.67 10.77
N PRO A 62 0.82 -11.08 11.98
CA PRO A 62 0.97 -10.15 13.09
C PRO A 62 2.06 -9.11 12.80
N GLY A 63 1.89 -7.92 13.38
CA GLY A 63 2.82 -6.80 13.28
C GLY A 63 2.20 -5.54 12.67
N ASN A 64 2.94 -4.43 12.72
CA ASN A 64 2.53 -3.15 12.13
C ASN A 64 3.52 -2.60 11.09
N SER A 65 4.57 -3.36 10.72
CA SER A 65 5.53 -2.91 9.73
C SER A 65 4.95 -2.85 8.32
N ILE A 66 5.31 -1.79 7.58
CA ILE A 66 4.97 -1.64 6.16
C ILE A 66 5.79 -2.63 5.33
N VAL A 67 5.13 -3.35 4.43
CA VAL A 67 5.78 -4.16 3.40
C VAL A 67 5.77 -3.38 2.09
N TYR A 68 6.96 -3.04 1.60
CA TYR A 68 7.16 -2.28 0.35
C TYR A 68 7.17 -3.25 -0.83
N ALA A 69 6.01 -3.40 -1.49
CA ALA A 69 5.82 -4.21 -2.68
C ALA A 69 5.15 -3.40 -3.78
N VAL A 70 5.46 -3.64 -5.05
CA VAL A 70 4.79 -2.98 -6.19
C VAL A 70 3.31 -3.33 -6.17
N SER A 71 2.47 -2.47 -5.62
CA SER A 71 1.05 -2.73 -5.36
C SER A 71 0.25 -1.44 -5.40
N ASP A 72 -1.08 -1.54 -5.51
CA ASP A 72 -1.97 -0.37 -5.45
C ASP A 72 -1.80 0.36 -4.10
N ARG A 73 -1.65 -0.41 -3.02
CA ARG A 73 -1.34 0.12 -1.69
C ARG A 73 -0.01 0.89 -1.63
N ASP A 74 1.03 0.45 -2.36
CA ASP A 74 2.32 1.14 -2.39
C ASP A 74 2.28 2.40 -3.26
N ALA A 75 1.53 2.37 -4.36
CA ALA A 75 1.24 3.57 -5.14
C ALA A 75 0.53 4.62 -4.28
N TYR A 76 -0.50 4.21 -3.53
CA TYR A 76 -1.19 5.10 -2.60
C TYR A 76 -0.28 5.60 -1.47
N ARG A 77 0.55 4.72 -0.88
CA ARG A 77 1.54 5.10 0.15
C ARG A 77 2.46 6.21 -0.33
N ARG A 78 3.02 6.09 -1.54
CA ARG A 78 3.91 7.12 -2.11
C ARG A 78 3.19 8.46 -2.23
N THR A 79 1.95 8.47 -2.73
CA THR A 79 1.12 9.68 -2.80
C THR A 79 0.86 10.27 -1.42
N LEU A 80 0.55 9.43 -0.44
CA LEU A 80 0.32 9.84 0.94
C LEU A 80 1.58 10.46 1.58
N GLU A 81 2.75 9.83 1.40
CA GLU A 81 4.04 10.37 1.86
C GLU A 81 4.39 11.72 1.23
N LEU A 82 4.05 11.91 -0.05
CA LEU A 82 4.25 13.20 -0.73
C LEU A 82 3.46 14.31 -0.07
N TYR A 83 2.17 14.09 0.21
CA TYR A 83 1.34 15.10 0.87
C TYR A 83 1.71 15.31 2.34
N LEU A 84 2.20 14.28 3.02
CA LEU A 84 2.67 14.45 4.39
C LEU A 84 3.96 15.29 4.45
N ARG A 85 4.74 15.44 3.36
CA ARG A 85 6.10 15.99 3.36
C ARG A 85 6.22 17.36 4.01
N ASP A 86 5.21 18.20 3.82
CA ASP A 86 5.18 19.57 4.33
C ASP A 86 4.61 19.66 5.76
N ALA A 87 4.47 18.51 6.44
CA ALA A 87 3.96 18.38 7.80
C ALA A 87 2.55 18.95 8.03
N LEU A 88 1.82 19.23 6.95
CA LEU A 88 0.46 19.74 6.97
C LEU A 88 -0.35 19.01 5.91
N LEU A 89 -1.37 18.28 6.35
CA LEU A 89 -2.33 17.68 5.43
C LEU A 89 -3.55 18.60 5.29
N THR A 90 -3.58 19.36 4.21
CA THR A 90 -4.64 20.35 3.93
C THR A 90 -5.96 19.69 3.53
N ARG A 91 -7.07 20.44 3.61
CA ARG A 91 -8.38 19.95 3.15
C ARG A 91 -8.38 19.49 1.68
N THR A 92 -7.67 20.21 0.82
CA THR A 92 -7.56 19.88 -0.61
C THR A 92 -6.82 18.57 -0.81
N GLU A 93 -5.70 18.36 -0.14
CA GLU A 93 -4.94 17.11 -0.22
C GLU A 93 -5.72 15.92 0.33
N GLN A 94 -6.54 16.13 1.37
CA GLN A 94 -7.45 15.10 1.88
C GLN A 94 -8.53 14.71 0.86
N LEU A 95 -9.05 15.67 0.08
CA LEU A 95 -9.97 15.38 -1.03
C LEU A 95 -9.27 14.60 -2.15
N LEU A 96 -8.07 15.02 -2.55
CA LEU A 96 -7.27 14.33 -3.58
C LEU A 96 -6.92 12.90 -3.15
N LEU A 97 -6.55 12.70 -1.88
CA LEU A 97 -6.33 11.38 -1.30
C LEU A 97 -7.60 10.53 -1.29
N TRP A 98 -8.76 11.14 -1.03
CA TRP A 98 -10.03 10.43 -1.07
C TRP A 98 -10.39 9.95 -2.49
N GLU A 99 -10.17 10.77 -3.51
CA GLU A 99 -10.36 10.37 -4.91
C GLU A 99 -9.39 9.24 -5.31
N GLU A 100 -8.12 9.36 -4.91
CA GLU A 100 -7.09 8.37 -5.21
C GLU A 100 -7.40 7.01 -4.54
N ARG A 101 -7.90 7.01 -3.30
CA ARG A 101 -8.39 5.80 -2.63
C ARG A 101 -9.45 5.10 -3.47
N ARG A 102 -10.45 5.83 -3.93
CA ARG A 102 -11.54 5.28 -4.75
C ARG A 102 -11.04 4.72 -6.07
N ARG A 103 -10.07 5.39 -6.70
CA ARG A 103 -9.46 4.95 -7.95
C ARG A 103 -8.69 3.63 -7.79
N LEU A 104 -7.97 3.47 -6.68
CA LEU A 104 -7.14 2.31 -6.38
C LEU A 104 -7.87 1.21 -5.59
N GLY A 105 -9.13 1.43 -5.21
CA GLY A 105 -9.91 0.48 -4.40
C GLY A 105 -9.44 0.36 -2.94
N ILE A 106 -8.77 1.38 -2.41
CA ILE A 106 -8.30 1.44 -1.02
C ILE A 106 -9.46 1.82 -0.10
N SER A 107 -9.73 0.99 0.90
CA SER A 107 -10.74 1.27 1.93
C SER A 107 -10.30 2.36 2.91
N ASP A 108 -11.25 2.96 3.62
CA ASP A 108 -10.94 3.94 4.67
C ASP A 108 -10.09 3.30 5.79
N GLU A 109 -10.36 2.05 6.15
CA GLU A 109 -9.57 1.31 7.14
C GLU A 109 -8.12 1.09 6.71
N GLU A 110 -7.90 0.72 5.44
CA GLU A 110 -6.54 0.56 4.89
C GLU A 110 -5.79 1.89 4.86
N HIS A 111 -6.49 2.98 4.52
CA HIS A 111 -5.90 4.31 4.60
C HIS A 111 -5.50 4.66 6.03
N ASP A 112 -6.40 4.51 7.00
CA ASP A 112 -6.14 4.92 8.39
C ASP A 112 -4.98 4.10 8.98
N ARG A 113 -4.93 2.79 8.70
CA ARG A 113 -3.80 1.93 9.09
C ARG A 113 -2.49 2.42 8.48
N LEU A 114 -2.48 2.68 7.17
CA LEU A 114 -1.28 3.13 6.46
C LEU A 114 -0.81 4.52 6.94
N LEU A 115 -1.75 5.44 7.16
CA LEU A 115 -1.48 6.77 7.70
C LEU A 115 -0.85 6.67 9.08
N ASN A 116 -1.43 5.88 9.99
CA ASN A 116 -0.88 5.68 11.33
C ASN A 116 0.52 5.07 11.30
N GLN A 117 0.75 4.06 10.44
CA GLN A 117 2.08 3.46 10.25
C GLN A 117 3.11 4.50 9.79
N LEU A 118 2.75 5.36 8.84
CA LEU A 118 3.64 6.42 8.36
C LEU A 118 3.91 7.47 9.43
N LEU A 119 2.89 7.88 10.18
CA LEU A 119 3.04 8.83 11.29
C LEU A 119 3.93 8.27 12.41
N GLU A 120 3.83 6.98 12.71
CA GLU A 120 4.73 6.30 13.65
C GLU A 120 6.19 6.38 13.18
N ILE A 121 6.47 6.00 11.92
CA ILE A 121 7.81 6.07 11.32
C ILE A 121 8.35 7.51 11.36
N TRP A 122 7.50 8.49 11.09
CA TRP A 122 7.91 9.90 11.06
C TRP A 122 8.16 10.46 12.46
N LYS A 123 7.36 10.05 13.43
CA LYS A 123 7.55 10.37 14.85
C LYS A 123 8.87 9.81 15.37
N GLU A 124 9.23 8.57 14.99
CA GLU A 124 10.54 7.98 15.28
C GLU A 124 11.70 8.78 14.64
N GLN A 125 11.47 9.43 13.50
CA GLN A 125 12.42 10.34 12.86
C GLN A 125 12.40 11.78 13.44
N GLY A 126 11.64 12.03 14.51
CA GLY A 126 11.52 13.35 15.13
C GLY A 126 10.64 14.36 14.36
N LYS A 127 9.85 13.90 13.38
CA LYS A 127 8.91 14.74 12.61
C LYS A 127 7.52 14.68 13.23
N SER A 128 6.83 15.81 13.24
CA SER A 128 5.42 15.93 13.61
C SER A 128 4.61 16.37 12.40
N VAL A 129 3.44 15.75 12.17
CA VAL A 129 2.51 16.14 11.10
C VAL A 129 1.23 16.66 11.74
N THR A 130 0.76 17.80 11.25
CA THR A 130 -0.55 18.35 11.58
C THR A 130 -1.55 17.96 10.50
N ILE A 131 -2.64 17.31 10.88
CA ILE A 131 -3.72 16.95 9.96
C ILE A 131 -4.88 17.92 10.19
N GLN A 132 -5.30 18.65 9.16
CA GLN A 132 -6.47 19.53 9.26
C GLN A 132 -7.75 18.70 9.39
N ARG A 133 -8.73 19.16 10.17
CA ARG A 133 -10.02 18.48 10.32
C ARG A 133 -10.73 18.43 8.96
N PHE A 134 -11.05 17.23 8.50
CA PHE A 134 -11.80 16.98 7.27
C PHE A 134 -13.11 16.28 7.61
N GLU A 135 -14.22 16.95 7.30
CA GLU A 135 -15.54 16.32 7.31
C GLU A 135 -15.82 15.78 5.90
N LYS A 136 -15.86 14.45 5.79
CA LYS A 136 -16.14 13.72 4.56
C LYS A 136 -17.48 14.19 4.00
N ALA A 137 -17.48 14.79 2.81
CA ALA A 137 -18.71 15.15 2.11
C ALA A 137 -19.47 13.87 1.75
N GLY A 138 -20.45 13.49 2.59
CA GLY A 138 -21.23 12.27 2.45
C GLY A 138 -21.71 11.65 3.77
N GLY A 139 -21.24 12.13 4.92
CA GLY A 139 -21.67 11.68 6.25
C GLY A 139 -22.54 12.70 6.97
N GLY A 140 -23.57 13.22 6.31
CA GLY A 140 -24.63 13.97 6.99
C GLY A 140 -25.49 13.00 7.80
N ALA A 141 -25.09 12.68 9.02
CA ALA A 141 -26.02 12.26 10.05
C ALA A 141 -26.84 13.50 10.43
N GLY A 142 -27.94 13.72 9.70
CA GLY A 142 -29.00 14.64 10.09
C GLY A 142 -30.16 13.83 10.61
N VAL A 143 -30.34 13.88 11.94
CA VAL A 143 -31.59 13.72 12.73
C VAL A 143 -32.62 12.69 12.26
#